data_AF-A0A7S2TMM1-F1
#
_entry.id   AF-A0A7S2TMM1-F1
#
_cell.length_a   1.000
_cell.length_b   1.000
_cell.length_c   1.000
_cell.angle_alpha   90.00
_cell.angle_beta   90.00
_cell.angle_gamma   90.00
#
_symmetry.space_group_name_H-M   'P 1'
#
loop_
_entity.id
_entity.type
_entity.pdbx_description
1 polymer ?
#
loop_
_entity_poly.entity_id
_entity_poly.type
_entity_poly.pdbx_seq_one_letter_code
_entity_poly.pdbx_strand_id
1 'polypeptide(L)'
;TDYRALKMSQTGACANVYLSPATSPEAQAAVREWMVAHSRKRGLTDTKIGDLQPTEINVSMGRRLAIKLAVDHYVAQVPFADLCEQEKSAHDFLALAQSFECVVLTEVPTMDSMQPDVLRR
;
A
#
# COMPACT_ATOMS: atom_id res chain seq x y z
N THR A 1 -16.53 -19.08 11.36
CA THR A 1 -16.93 -18.77 9.97
C THR A 1 -15.93 -17.78 9.42
N ASP A 2 -15.29 -18.08 8.29
CA ASP A 2 -14.28 -17.19 7.70
C ASP A 2 -14.94 -15.88 7.25
N TYR A 3 -14.60 -14.78 7.94
CA TYR A 3 -15.13 -13.45 7.67
C TYR A 3 -14.76 -12.95 6.26
N ARG A 4 -13.65 -13.44 5.68
CA ARG A 4 -13.22 -13.09 4.32
C ARG A 4 -14.18 -13.65 3.28
N ALA A 5 -14.56 -14.92 3.43
CA ALA A 5 -15.54 -15.57 2.56
C ALA A 5 -16.92 -14.89 2.64
N LEU A 6 -17.31 -14.45 3.85
CA LEU A 6 -18.56 -13.71 4.05
C LEU A 6 -18.54 -12.33 3.40
N LYS A 7 -17.43 -11.57 3.52
CA LYS A 7 -17.33 -10.25 2.87
C LYS A 7 -17.32 -10.36 1.35
N MET A 8 -16.66 -11.38 0.77
CA MET A 8 -16.68 -11.62 -0.68
C MET A 8 -18.10 -11.88 -1.20
N SER A 9 -18.95 -12.55 -0.41
CA SER A 9 -20.35 -12.77 -0.76
C SER A 9 -21.26 -11.55 -0.56
N GLN A 10 -20.86 -10.60 0.30
CA GLN A 10 -21.66 -9.43 0.68
C GLN A 10 -21.28 -8.13 -0.05
N THR A 11 -20.12 -8.06 -0.71
CA THR A 11 -19.76 -6.93 -1.58
C THR A 11 -20.50 -6.99 -2.91
N GLY A 12 -21.80 -6.69 -2.87
CA GLY A 12 -22.59 -6.26 -4.04
C GLY A 12 -22.22 -4.86 -4.56
N ALA A 13 -21.07 -4.32 -4.15
CA ALA A 13 -20.53 -3.04 -4.58
C ALA A 13 -19.02 -3.18 -4.89
N CYS A 14 -18.73 -3.47 -6.16
CA CYS A 14 -17.65 -2.92 -6.99
C CYS A 14 -16.25 -2.69 -6.38
N ALA A 15 -15.72 -3.58 -5.55
CA ALA A 15 -14.28 -3.62 -5.27
C ALA A 15 -13.71 -4.94 -5.77
N ASN A 16 -12.96 -4.90 -6.87
CA ASN A 16 -12.25 -6.08 -7.37
C ASN A 16 -11.14 -6.43 -6.36
N VAL A 17 -11.34 -7.50 -5.59
CA VAL A 17 -10.35 -8.04 -4.66
C VAL A 17 -9.54 -9.09 -5.39
N TYR A 18 -8.24 -8.83 -5.59
CA TYR A 18 -7.31 -9.77 -6.18
C TYR A 18 -6.47 -10.42 -5.08
N LEU A 19 -6.49 -11.75 -5.00
CA LEU A 19 -5.70 -12.53 -4.04
C LEU A 19 -4.55 -13.20 -4.78
N SER A 20 -3.31 -12.85 -4.42
CA SER A 20 -2.10 -13.47 -4.95
C SER A 20 -1.12 -13.75 -3.81
N PRO A 21 -0.33 -14.84 -3.85
CA PRO A 21 0.69 -15.09 -2.84
C PRO A 21 1.68 -13.92 -2.76
N ALA A 22 1.85 -13.33 -1.56
CA ALA A 22 2.66 -12.13 -1.37
C ALA A 22 4.13 -12.27 -1.80
N THR A 23 4.64 -13.51 -1.82
CA THR A 23 6.01 -13.85 -2.18
C THR A 23 6.23 -14.16 -3.65
N SER A 24 5.18 -14.23 -4.48
CA SER A 24 5.39 -14.54 -5.90
C SER A 24 5.93 -13.31 -6.65
N PRO A 25 7.00 -13.45 -7.44
CA PRO A 25 7.53 -12.34 -8.23
C PRO A 25 6.51 -11.84 -9.25
N GLU A 26 5.62 -12.71 -9.72
CA GLU A 26 4.50 -12.37 -10.60
C GLU A 26 3.49 -11.44 -9.91
N ALA A 27 3.15 -11.68 -8.64
CA ALA A 27 2.28 -10.78 -7.87
C ALA A 27 2.89 -9.38 -7.75
N GLN A 28 4.18 -9.32 -7.44
CA GLN A 28 4.89 -8.04 -7.31
C GLN A 28 4.97 -7.30 -8.65
N ALA A 29 5.18 -8.02 -9.76
CA ALA A 29 5.14 -7.44 -11.10
C ALA A 29 3.76 -6.90 -11.45
N ALA A 30 2.70 -7.66 -11.16
CA ALA A 30 1.31 -7.25 -11.39
C ALA A 30 0.93 -6.00 -10.58
N VAL A 31 1.37 -5.90 -9.32
CA VAL A 31 1.18 -4.69 -8.49
C VAL A 31 1.88 -3.48 -9.13
N ARG A 32 3.14 -3.63 -9.58
CA ARG A 32 3.87 -2.55 -10.24
C ARG A 32 3.23 -2.13 -11.56
N GLU A 33 2.77 -3.09 -12.35
CA GLU A 33 2.03 -2.82 -13.58
C GLU A 33 0.73 -2.06 -13.29
N TRP A 34 0.00 -2.47 -12.25
CA TRP A 34 -1.19 -1.77 -11.80
C TRP A 34 -0.89 -0.33 -11.34
N MET A 35 0.19 -0.10 -10.59
CA MET A 35 0.61 1.25 -10.17
C MET A 35 0.85 2.16 -11.38
N VAL A 36 1.54 1.64 -12.40
CA VAL A 36 1.79 2.38 -13.66
C VAL A 36 0.50 2.61 -14.45
N ALA A 37 -0.39 1.62 -14.52
CA ALA A 37 -1.67 1.78 -15.18
C ALA A 37 -2.55 2.82 -14.48
N HIS A 38 -2.50 2.87 -13.14
CA HIS A 38 -3.23 3.84 -12.33
C HIS A 38 -2.73 5.26 -12.56
N SER A 39 -1.41 5.49 -12.56
CA SER A 39 -0.85 6.82 -12.83
C SER A 39 -1.19 7.32 -14.24
N ARG A 40 -1.19 6.43 -15.24
CA ARG A 40 -1.59 6.76 -16.61
C ARG A 40 -3.04 7.19 -16.70
N LYS A 41 -3.96 6.48 -16.03
CA LYS A 41 -5.39 6.81 -16.00
C LYS A 41 -5.64 8.20 -15.41
N ARG A 42 -4.76 8.69 -14.53
CA ARG A 42 -4.82 10.01 -13.89
C ARG A 42 -4.12 11.13 -14.65
N GLY A 43 -3.56 10.84 -15.83
CA GLY A 43 -3.01 11.85 -16.74
C GLY A 43 -1.50 11.81 -16.93
N LEU A 44 -0.77 10.88 -16.27
CA LEU A 44 0.67 10.74 -16.46
C LEU A 44 0.96 9.80 -17.65
N THR A 45 1.01 10.35 -18.86
CA THR A 45 0.97 9.56 -20.11
C THR A 45 2.24 8.77 -20.45
N ASP A 46 3.37 8.99 -19.77
CA ASP A 46 4.65 8.29 -20.04
C ASP A 46 5.21 7.49 -18.85
N THR A 47 4.43 7.24 -17.79
CA THR A 47 4.94 6.43 -16.67
C THR A 47 5.22 5.00 -17.14
N LYS A 48 6.42 4.49 -16.86
CA LYS A 48 6.88 3.11 -17.04
C LYS A 48 7.26 2.53 -15.69
N ILE A 49 7.40 1.21 -15.59
CA ILE A 49 7.80 0.53 -14.35
C ILE A 49 9.17 1.02 -13.86
N GLY A 50 10.06 1.45 -14.78
CA GLY A 50 11.35 2.05 -14.43
C GLY A 50 11.27 3.45 -13.79
N ASP A 51 10.10 4.10 -13.85
CA ASP A 51 9.89 5.42 -13.26
C ASP A 51 9.42 5.33 -11.79
N LEU A 52 9.27 4.12 -11.26
CA LEU A 52 9.12 3.89 -9.83
C LEU A 52 10.44 4.23 -9.14
N GLN A 53 10.49 5.38 -8.48
CA GLN A 53 11.70 5.90 -7.87
C GLN A 53 11.52 6.05 -6.36
N PRO A 54 12.61 5.90 -5.58
CA PRO A 54 12.60 6.31 -4.19
C PRO A 54 12.22 7.79 -4.09
N THR A 55 11.27 8.10 -3.22
CA THR A 55 10.76 9.46 -3.01
C THR A 55 10.79 9.78 -1.52
N GLU A 56 11.15 11.02 -1.17
CA GLU A 56 11.04 11.52 0.20
C GLU A 56 9.82 12.42 0.33
N ILE A 57 8.98 12.15 1.33
CA ILE A 57 7.90 13.08 1.70
C ILE A 57 8.33 13.91 2.91
N ASN A 58 8.05 15.20 2.85
CA ASN A 58 8.27 16.09 3.97
C ASN A 58 7.14 15.94 4.98
N VAL A 59 7.49 15.63 6.21
CA VAL A 59 6.59 15.57 7.37
C VAL A 59 6.76 16.87 8.17
N SER A 60 5.82 17.16 9.07
CA SER A 60 5.89 18.31 9.97
C SER A 60 7.22 18.36 10.75
N MET A 61 7.67 19.58 11.07
CA MET A 61 8.88 19.84 11.86
C MET A 61 10.20 19.32 11.22
N GLY A 62 10.27 19.28 9.89
CA GLY A 62 11.51 18.95 9.17
C GLY A 62 11.88 17.46 9.16
N ARG A 63 11.00 16.60 9.68
CA ARG A 63 11.11 15.15 9.49
C ARG A 63 10.85 14.79 8.03
N ARG A 64 11.49 13.71 7.57
CA ARG A 64 11.26 13.14 6.24
C ARG A 64 10.92 11.68 6.34
N LEU A 65 9.98 11.23 5.52
CA LEU A 65 9.65 9.82 5.37
C LEU A 65 10.11 9.35 3.99
N ALA A 66 11.00 8.36 3.97
CA ALA A 66 11.49 7.75 2.76
C ALA A 66 10.52 6.67 2.26
N ILE A 67 10.11 6.77 1.00
CA ILE A 67 9.28 5.81 0.29
C ILE A 67 10.15 5.14 -0.77
N LYS A 68 10.28 3.82 -0.72
CA LYS A 68 11.21 3.06 -1.58
C LYS A 68 10.75 3.01 -3.04
N LEU A 69 9.44 2.94 -3.27
CA LEU A 69 8.84 2.81 -4.59
C LEU A 69 7.61 3.70 -4.67
N ALA A 70 7.67 4.74 -5.49
CA ALA A 70 6.53 5.61 -5.76
C ALA A 70 6.55 6.14 -7.20
N VAL A 71 5.36 6.49 -7.68
CA VAL A 71 5.16 7.44 -8.77
C VAL A 71 4.76 8.74 -8.11
N ASP A 72 5.58 9.77 -8.30
CA ASP A 72 5.45 11.06 -7.62
C ASP A 72 4.01 11.61 -7.70
N HIS A 73 3.46 12.03 -6.56
CA HIS A 73 2.08 12.50 -6.37
C HIS A 73 0.92 11.52 -6.64
N TYR A 74 1.14 10.37 -7.31
CA TYR A 74 0.04 9.47 -7.69
C TYR A 74 -0.07 8.27 -6.76
N VAL A 75 0.97 7.44 -6.71
CA VAL A 75 0.91 6.14 -6.02
C VAL A 75 2.20 5.84 -5.29
N ALA A 76 2.09 5.47 -4.01
CA ALA A 76 3.21 4.95 -3.22
C ALA A 76 3.01 3.47 -2.89
N GLN A 77 4.10 2.70 -2.86
CA GLN A 77 4.11 1.34 -2.33
C GLN A 77 4.90 1.33 -1.01
N VAL A 78 4.27 0.84 0.05
CA VAL A 78 4.84 0.82 1.40
C VAL A 78 4.63 -0.55 2.04
N PRO A 79 5.69 -1.23 2.52
CA PRO A 79 5.56 -2.42 3.35
C PRO A 79 4.84 -2.12 4.67
N PHE A 80 4.03 -3.05 5.14
CA PHE A 80 3.32 -2.91 6.41
C PHE A 80 4.29 -2.77 7.59
N ALA A 81 5.39 -3.53 7.58
CA ALA A 81 6.47 -3.41 8.55
C ALA A 81 7.02 -1.98 8.62
N ASP A 82 7.27 -1.34 7.46
CA ASP A 82 7.78 0.03 7.40
C ASP A 82 6.80 1.04 8.04
N LEU A 83 5.49 0.75 8.08
CA LEU A 83 4.48 1.56 8.77
C LEU A 83 4.42 1.35 10.29
N CYS A 84 4.74 0.15 10.77
CA CYS A 84 4.56 -0.24 12.16
C CYS A 84 5.86 -0.23 12.99
N GLU A 85 7.00 -0.50 12.37
CA GLU A 85 8.27 -0.74 13.07
C GLU A 85 9.05 0.54 13.40
N GLN A 86 8.63 1.68 12.84
CA GLN A 86 9.21 2.99 13.15
C GLN A 86 8.25 3.80 14.03
N GLU A 87 8.80 4.67 14.88
CA GLU A 87 8.03 5.68 15.62
C GLU A 87 7.37 6.68 14.65
N LYS A 88 6.26 6.26 14.05
CA LYS A 88 5.42 7.09 13.20
C LYS A 88 4.38 7.78 14.06
N SER A 89 4.32 9.09 13.91
CA SER A 89 3.27 9.93 14.45
C SER A 89 2.07 9.96 13.49
N ALA A 90 0.93 10.44 13.97
CA ALA A 90 -0.23 10.72 13.13
C ALA A 90 0.11 11.64 11.93
N HIS A 91 1.11 12.52 12.09
CA HIS A 91 1.57 13.41 11.02
C HIS A 91 2.25 12.67 9.87
N ASP A 92 2.91 11.53 10.12
CA ASP A 92 3.54 10.75 9.05
C ASP A 92 2.47 10.13 8.14
N PHE A 93 1.38 9.61 8.73
CA PHE A 93 0.25 9.08 7.97
C PHE A 93 -0.51 10.17 7.21
N LEU A 94 -0.68 11.34 7.83
CA LEU A 94 -1.31 12.49 7.18
C LEU A 94 -0.46 13.00 6.01
N ALA A 95 0.85 13.11 6.19
CA ALA A 95 1.77 13.50 5.12
C ALA A 95 1.73 12.49 3.98
N LEU A 96 1.67 11.18 4.27
CA LEU A 96 1.55 10.14 3.25
C LEU A 96 0.24 10.28 2.45
N ALA A 97 -0.89 10.46 3.14
CA ALA A 97 -2.20 10.64 2.51
C ALA A 97 -2.33 11.95 1.72
N GLN A 98 -1.57 12.99 2.09
CA GLN A 98 -1.52 14.26 1.35
C GLN A 98 -0.57 14.20 0.15
N SER A 99 0.49 13.39 0.23
CA SER A 99 1.51 13.32 -0.83
C SER A 99 1.09 12.40 -1.97
N PHE A 100 0.27 11.39 -1.71
CA PHE A 100 -0.14 10.41 -2.72
C PHE A 100 -1.65 10.22 -2.72
N GLU A 101 -2.22 10.13 -3.92
CA GLU A 101 -3.64 9.80 -4.08
C GLU A 101 -3.94 8.36 -3.64
N CYS A 102 -3.02 7.44 -3.89
CA CYS A 102 -3.18 6.03 -3.55
C CYS A 102 -1.93 5.46 -2.87
N VAL A 103 -2.15 4.61 -1.86
CA VAL A 103 -1.08 3.90 -1.16
C VAL A 103 -1.35 2.40 -1.26
N VAL A 104 -0.38 1.66 -1.80
CA VAL A 104 -0.37 0.21 -1.86
C VAL A 104 0.39 -0.32 -0.65
N LEU A 105 -0.31 -1.04 0.21
CA LEU A 105 0.30 -1.72 1.36
C LEU A 105 0.71 -3.14 0.98
N THR A 106 1.98 -3.47 1.18
CA THR A 106 2.52 -4.82 0.91
C THR A 106 2.94 -5.52 2.20
N GLU A 107 3.09 -6.85 2.14
CA GLU A 107 3.58 -7.66 3.26
C GLU A 107 2.71 -7.51 4.53
N VAL A 108 1.41 -7.24 4.36
CA VAL A 108 0.46 -7.18 5.47
C VAL A 108 0.37 -8.57 6.11
N PRO A 109 0.71 -8.73 7.40
CA PRO A 109 0.64 -10.02 8.06
C PRO A 109 -0.79 -10.57 8.01
N THR A 110 -0.93 -11.80 7.53
CA THR A 110 -2.20 -12.51 7.64
C THR A 110 -2.32 -13.06 9.04
N MET A 111 -3.35 -12.64 9.78
CA MET A 111 -3.70 -13.34 11.02
C MET A 111 -4.10 -14.77 10.68
N ASP A 112 -3.32 -15.73 11.17
CA ASP A 112 -3.76 -17.11 11.24
C ASP A 112 -4.87 -17.19 12.31
N SER A 113 -5.98 -17.81 11.98
CA SER A 113 -7.15 -18.01 12.85
C SER A 113 -6.84 -18.75 14.15
N MET A 114 -5.61 -19.26 14.32
CA MET A 114 -5.13 -19.98 15.50
C MET A 114 -4.55 -19.10 16.63
N GLN A 115 -4.50 -17.77 16.50
CA GLN A 115 -4.09 -16.88 17.61
C GLN A 115 -5.07 -15.73 17.84
N PRO A 116 -6.05 -15.90 18.75
CA PRO A 116 -6.84 -14.78 19.25
C PRO A 116 -6.00 -13.91 20.22
N ASP A 117 -6.06 -12.59 20.01
CA ASP A 117 -5.80 -11.52 21.00
C ASP A 117 -4.52 -11.62 21.86
N VAL A 118 -3.37 -11.30 21.28
CA VAL A 118 -2.18 -10.94 22.10
C VAL A 118 -2.05 -9.42 22.29
N LEU A 119 -2.87 -8.61 21.60
CA LEU A 119 -2.86 -7.13 21.64
C LEU A 119 -4.06 -6.50 22.39
N ARG A 120 -4.71 -7.24 23.29
CA ARG A 120 -5.60 -6.66 24.32
C ARG A 120 -4.89 -6.64 25.66
N ARG A 121 -4.07 -5.62 25.90
CA ARG A 121 -3.62 -5.25 27.25
C ARG A 121 -3.62 -3.73 27.38
#